data_AF-A0A9E3NZ67-F1
#
_entry.id   AF-A0A9E3NZ67-F1
#
_cell.length_a   1.000
_cell.length_b   1.000
_cell.length_c   1.000
_cell.angle_alpha   90.00
_cell.angle_beta   90.00
_cell.angle_gamma   90.00
#
_symmetry.space_group_name_H-M   'P 1'
#
loop_
_entity.id
_entity.type
_entity.pdbx_description
1 polymer ?
#
loop_
_entity_poly.entity_id
_entity_poly.type
_entity_poly.pdbx_seq_one_letter_code
_entity_poly.pdbx_strand_id
1 'polypeptide(L)'
;MHVRTTATELARWLEETGGSWHIDGEPSLAKSLPLPAPASGVVDALRGRSGPIALLAPDDSGLEDGEPIRPESIGMAAHVVDGERVFQCAWIRPDGTLQDSWLLAEQQGLSGMRNIGTGAAASIIAAFRARKPA
;
A
#
# COMPACT_ATOMS: atom_id res chain seq x y z
N MET A 1 9.40 -5.94 -10.22
CA MET A 1 8.83 -7.28 -9.95
C MET A 1 7.41 -7.17 -9.37
N HIS A 2 6.59 -8.23 -9.37
CA HIS A 2 5.32 -8.31 -8.64
C HIS A 2 5.14 -9.64 -7.90
N VAL A 3 4.48 -9.62 -6.75
CA VAL A 3 4.06 -10.83 -6.01
C VAL A 3 2.55 -10.81 -5.79
N ARG A 4 1.95 -11.98 -5.54
CA ARG A 4 0.49 -12.12 -5.38
C ARG A 4 0.09 -12.24 -3.92
N THR A 5 -0.97 -11.55 -3.52
CA THR A 5 -1.61 -11.68 -2.22
C THR A 5 -3.12 -11.45 -2.37
N THR A 6 -3.85 -11.42 -1.26
CA THR A 6 -5.24 -11.02 -1.22
C THR A 6 -5.43 -9.73 -0.43
N ALA A 7 -6.53 -9.03 -0.69
CA ALA A 7 -6.94 -7.88 0.13
C ALA A 7 -7.06 -8.26 1.62
N THR A 8 -7.49 -9.49 1.91
CA THR A 8 -7.60 -10.01 3.28
C THR A 8 -6.24 -10.16 3.95
N GLU A 9 -5.25 -10.68 3.26
CA GLU A 9 -3.89 -10.84 3.80
C GLU A 9 -3.19 -9.50 3.98
N LEU A 10 -3.30 -8.58 3.00
CA LEU A 10 -2.80 -7.22 3.15
C LEU A 10 -3.49 -6.50 4.31
N ALA A 11 -4.81 -6.64 4.44
CA ALA A 11 -5.55 -6.08 5.57
C ALA A 11 -5.08 -6.68 6.90
N ARG A 12 -4.88 -7.99 6.99
CA ARG A 12 -4.34 -8.61 8.21
C ARG A 12 -2.97 -8.04 8.57
N TRP A 13 -2.08 -7.90 7.60
CA TRP A 13 -0.77 -7.32 7.84
C TRP A 13 -0.85 -5.86 8.34
N LEU A 14 -1.76 -5.06 7.77
CA LEU A 14 -2.01 -3.68 8.22
C LEU A 14 -2.60 -3.62 9.64
N GLU A 15 -3.47 -4.57 9.98
CA GLU A 15 -4.06 -4.68 11.33
C GLU A 15 -3.00 -5.00 12.39
N GLU A 16 -2.06 -5.91 12.07
CA GLU A 16 -0.95 -6.29 12.94
C GLU A 16 0.11 -5.17 13.05
N THR A 17 0.39 -4.45 11.96
CA THR A 17 1.40 -3.39 11.90
C THR A 17 0.90 -2.07 12.47
N GLY A 18 -0.39 -1.76 12.29
CA GLY A 18 -0.98 -0.47 12.63
C GLY A 18 -0.52 0.66 11.70
N GLY A 19 -0.49 1.88 12.24
CA GLY A 19 -0.06 3.08 11.50
C GLY A 19 -1.20 3.94 10.92
N SER A 20 -0.80 5.03 10.28
CA SER A 20 -1.69 5.92 9.52
C SER A 20 -1.27 5.88 8.05
N TRP A 21 -2.24 5.79 7.17
CA TRP A 21 -2.02 5.42 5.77
C TRP A 21 -2.73 6.36 4.81
N HIS A 22 -2.05 6.71 3.73
CA HIS A 22 -2.60 7.47 2.63
C HIS A 22 -2.82 6.57 1.42
N ILE A 23 -3.89 6.82 0.67
CA ILE A 23 -4.22 6.07 -0.54
C ILE A 23 -4.22 7.03 -1.72
N ASP A 24 -3.53 6.68 -2.79
CA ASP A 24 -3.46 7.46 -4.02
C ASP A 24 -3.67 6.55 -5.23
N GLY A 25 -4.43 7.02 -6.22
CA GLY A 25 -4.73 6.25 -7.43
C GLY A 25 -5.79 5.15 -7.28
N GLU A 26 -6.39 4.95 -6.10
CA GLU A 26 -7.57 4.08 -5.93
C GLU A 26 -8.82 4.91 -5.52
N PRO A 27 -9.64 5.37 -6.49
CA PRO A 27 -10.78 6.23 -6.23
C PRO A 27 -11.82 5.66 -5.27
N SER A 28 -12.03 4.34 -5.24
CA SER A 28 -13.09 3.77 -4.40
C SER A 28 -12.68 3.79 -2.93
N LEU A 29 -11.47 3.32 -2.63
CA LEU A 29 -10.89 3.37 -1.28
C LEU A 29 -10.65 4.82 -0.79
N ALA A 30 -10.15 5.70 -1.66
CA ALA A 30 -9.86 7.09 -1.30
C ALA A 30 -11.13 7.90 -0.98
N LYS A 31 -12.27 7.57 -1.61
CA LYS A 31 -13.57 8.21 -1.31
C LYS A 31 -14.22 7.69 -0.05
N SER A 32 -13.94 6.44 0.35
CA SER A 32 -14.57 5.81 1.50
C SER A 32 -13.88 6.11 2.84
N LEU A 33 -12.70 6.73 2.82
CA LEU A 33 -11.87 6.89 4.01
C LEU A 33 -11.48 8.36 4.24
N PRO A 34 -11.55 8.86 5.49
CA PRO A 34 -10.85 10.09 5.83
C PRO A 34 -9.35 9.86 5.71
N LEU A 35 -8.65 10.64 4.89
CA LEU A 35 -7.21 10.50 4.68
C LEU A 35 -6.40 11.57 5.44
N PRO A 36 -5.26 11.20 6.07
CA PRO A 36 -4.75 9.84 6.20
C PRO A 36 -5.65 8.99 7.12
N ALA A 37 -5.87 7.74 6.75
CA ALA A 37 -6.74 6.81 7.45
C ALA A 37 -5.95 6.03 8.50
N PRO A 38 -6.51 5.75 9.69
CA PRO A 38 -5.92 4.74 10.57
C PRO A 38 -5.93 3.38 9.87
N ALA A 39 -4.97 2.51 10.19
CA ALA A 39 -4.88 1.17 9.62
C ALA A 39 -6.22 0.40 9.70
N SER A 40 -6.93 0.50 10.82
CA SER A 40 -8.26 -0.12 10.97
C SER A 40 -9.27 0.32 9.91
N GLY A 41 -9.27 1.59 9.51
CA GLY A 41 -10.15 2.08 8.44
C GLY A 41 -9.77 1.49 7.08
N VAL A 42 -8.47 1.41 6.77
CA VAL A 42 -7.99 0.78 5.54
C VAL A 42 -8.32 -0.71 5.50
N VAL A 43 -8.17 -1.39 6.65
CA VAL A 43 -8.48 -2.81 6.83
C VAL A 43 -9.94 -3.09 6.49
N ASP A 44 -10.87 -2.31 7.05
CA ASP A 44 -12.30 -2.46 6.79
C ASP A 44 -12.63 -2.25 5.30
N ALA A 45 -12.03 -1.24 4.67
CA ALA A 45 -12.23 -0.95 3.26
C ALA A 45 -11.68 -2.06 2.34
N LEU A 46 -10.50 -2.62 2.65
CA LEU A 46 -9.92 -3.75 1.91
C LEU A 46 -10.75 -5.03 2.06
N ARG A 47 -11.21 -5.32 3.29
CA ARG A 47 -12.10 -6.46 3.57
C ARG A 47 -13.41 -6.34 2.79
N GLY A 48 -13.98 -5.14 2.68
CA GLY A 48 -15.20 -4.88 1.91
C GLY A 48 -15.07 -5.13 0.40
N ARG A 49 -13.88 -4.96 -0.18
CA ARG A 49 -13.65 -5.17 -1.62
C ARG A 49 -13.20 -6.59 -1.99
N SER A 50 -12.65 -7.35 -1.03
CA SER A 50 -12.31 -8.78 -1.12
C SER A 50 -11.85 -9.25 -2.51
N GLY A 51 -10.54 -9.32 -2.76
CA GLY A 51 -10.04 -9.82 -4.04
C GLY A 51 -8.53 -10.00 -4.08
N PRO A 52 -8.01 -10.64 -5.14
CA PRO A 52 -6.57 -10.78 -5.36
C PRO A 52 -5.92 -9.43 -5.69
N ILE A 53 -4.73 -9.22 -5.14
CA ILE A 53 -3.90 -8.02 -5.31
C ILE A 53 -2.50 -8.46 -5.74
N ALA A 54 -1.92 -7.74 -6.69
CA ALA A 54 -0.49 -7.79 -6.94
C ALA A 54 0.22 -6.67 -6.17
N LEU A 55 1.29 -6.99 -5.45
CA LEU A 55 2.20 -6.01 -4.86
C LEU A 55 3.40 -5.88 -5.78
N LEU A 56 3.61 -4.68 -6.32
CA LEU A 56 4.72 -4.34 -7.20
C LEU A 56 5.96 -4.05 -6.34
N ALA A 57 6.62 -5.12 -5.92
CA ALA A 57 7.75 -5.08 -5.01
C ALA A 57 9.03 -4.48 -5.63
N PRO A 58 9.94 -3.92 -4.80
CA PRO A 58 11.31 -3.60 -5.21
C PRO A 58 12.03 -4.83 -5.78
N ASP A 59 12.91 -4.62 -6.77
CA ASP A 59 13.64 -5.73 -7.41
C ASP A 59 14.66 -6.39 -6.47
N ASP A 60 15.09 -5.70 -5.40
CA ASP A 60 16.01 -6.17 -4.36
C ASP A 60 15.30 -6.78 -3.13
N SER A 61 13.97 -6.94 -3.17
CA SER A 61 13.18 -7.47 -2.05
C SER A 61 13.44 -8.95 -1.73
N GLY A 62 14.15 -9.68 -2.59
CA GLY A 62 14.41 -11.12 -2.43
C GLY A 62 13.17 -12.01 -2.60
N LEU A 63 12.08 -11.45 -3.14
CA LEU A 63 10.85 -12.14 -3.46
C LEU A 63 10.93 -12.77 -4.87
N GLU A 64 10.06 -13.75 -5.15
CA GLU A 64 9.97 -14.41 -6.45
C GLU A 64 8.79 -13.83 -7.26
N ASP A 65 9.05 -13.44 -8.52
CA ASP A 65 8.05 -12.79 -9.38
C ASP A 65 6.85 -13.72 -9.69
N GLY A 66 5.64 -13.20 -9.52
CA GLY A 66 4.38 -13.88 -9.81
C GLY A 66 3.90 -14.84 -8.71
N GLU A 67 4.74 -15.17 -7.73
CA GLU A 67 4.41 -16.15 -6.69
C GLU A 67 3.52 -15.55 -5.57
N PRO A 68 2.67 -16.37 -4.92
CA PRO A 68 1.97 -15.98 -3.71
C PRO A 68 2.96 -15.63 -2.59
N ILE A 69 2.86 -14.41 -2.05
CA ILE A 69 3.64 -14.00 -0.89
C ILE A 69 2.99 -14.48 0.39
N ARG A 70 3.80 -14.94 1.35
CA ARG A 70 3.31 -15.31 2.67
C ARG A 70 2.95 -14.04 3.48
N PRO A 71 1.92 -14.10 4.34
CA PRO A 71 1.49 -12.94 5.14
C PRO A 71 2.63 -12.27 5.93
N GLU A 72 3.51 -13.06 6.53
CA GLU A 72 4.66 -12.58 7.30
C GLU A 72 5.71 -11.84 6.45
N SER A 73 5.71 -12.07 5.13
CA SER A 73 6.64 -11.47 4.19
C SER A 73 6.07 -10.26 3.46
N ILE A 74 4.79 -9.93 3.63
CA ILE A 74 4.14 -8.79 2.94
C ILE A 74 4.94 -7.50 3.11
N GLY A 75 5.48 -7.23 4.30
CA GLY A 75 6.30 -6.05 4.56
C GLY A 75 7.53 -5.91 3.65
N MET A 76 8.07 -7.02 3.11
CA MET A 76 9.20 -7.02 2.17
C MET A 76 8.82 -6.49 0.78
N ALA A 77 7.53 -6.50 0.43
CA ALA A 77 7.03 -5.95 -0.82
C ALA A 77 6.83 -4.42 -0.78
N ALA A 78 7.01 -3.78 0.39
CA ALA A 78 6.97 -2.34 0.51
C ALA A 78 8.26 -1.70 -0.01
N HIS A 79 8.13 -0.59 -0.73
CA HIS A 79 9.22 0.32 -0.99
C HIS A 79 9.47 1.15 0.27
N VAL A 80 10.74 1.43 0.59
CA VAL A 80 11.08 2.33 1.69
C VAL A 80 11.51 3.68 1.10
N VAL A 81 10.75 4.72 1.41
CA VAL A 81 11.02 6.10 0.99
C VAL A 81 11.12 6.95 2.24
N ASP A 82 12.32 7.46 2.51
CA ASP A 82 12.63 8.32 3.65
C ASP A 82 12.24 7.71 5.02
N GLY A 83 12.35 6.37 5.12
CA GLY A 83 12.01 5.60 6.31
C GLY A 83 10.56 5.13 6.38
N GLU A 84 9.71 5.57 5.45
CA GLU A 84 8.29 5.23 5.39
C GLU A 84 8.03 4.13 4.36
N ARG A 85 7.04 3.28 4.63
CA ARG A 85 6.66 2.19 3.73
C ARG A 85 5.67 2.68 2.67
N VAL A 86 5.90 2.30 1.43
CA VAL A 86 4.99 2.55 0.31
C VAL A 86 4.74 1.24 -0.41
N PHE A 87 3.50 0.77 -0.39
CA PHE A 87 3.07 -0.31 -1.26
C PHE A 87 2.60 0.26 -2.58
N GLN A 88 3.09 -0.31 -3.68
CA GLN A 88 2.46 -0.16 -4.98
C GLN A 88 1.61 -1.40 -5.25
N CYS A 89 0.30 -1.20 -5.37
CA CYS A 89 -0.69 -2.27 -5.45
C CYS A 89 -1.40 -2.24 -6.79
N ALA A 90 -1.88 -3.39 -7.27
CA ALA A 90 -2.80 -3.47 -8.40
C ALA A 90 -3.85 -4.55 -8.14
N TRP A 91 -5.12 -4.27 -8.45
CA TRP A 91 -6.16 -5.30 -8.39
C TRP A 91 -5.96 -6.29 -9.54
N ILE A 92 -6.14 -7.59 -9.27
CA ILE A 92 -6.10 -8.62 -10.30
C ILE A 92 -7.54 -8.95 -10.72
N ARG A 93 -7.83 -8.86 -12.01
CA ARG A 93 -9.14 -9.26 -12.58
C ARG A 93 -9.30 -10.79 -12.54
N PRO A 94 -10.54 -11.32 -12.67
CA PRO A 94 -10.77 -12.76 -12.76
C PRO A 94 -10.02 -13.46 -13.91
N ASP A 95 -9.69 -12.73 -14.97
CA ASP A 95 -8.89 -13.21 -16.10
C ASP A 95 -7.37 -13.18 -15.86
N GLY A 96 -6.92 -12.75 -14.68
CA GLY A 96 -5.51 -12.63 -14.29
C GLY A 96 -4.86 -11.29 -14.67
N THR A 97 -5.57 -10.40 -15.36
CA THR A 97 -5.03 -9.10 -15.80
C THR A 97 -4.88 -8.14 -14.63
N LEU A 98 -3.74 -7.44 -14.55
CA LEU A 98 -3.52 -6.36 -13.59
C LEU A 98 -4.29 -5.10 -14.03
N GLN A 99 -5.01 -4.50 -13.09
CA GLN A 99 -5.55 -3.15 -13.27
C GLN A 99 -4.47 -2.08 -13.07
N ASP A 100 -4.83 -0.82 -13.29
CA ASP A 100 -3.95 0.31 -12.99
C ASP A 100 -3.49 0.25 -11.53
N SER A 101 -2.19 0.49 -11.33
CA SER A 101 -1.61 0.45 -10.01
C SER A 101 -1.98 1.69 -9.19
N TRP A 102 -2.18 1.48 -7.90
CA TRP A 102 -2.42 2.51 -6.88
C TRP A 102 -1.40 2.38 -5.75
N LEU A 103 -1.36 3.37 -4.86
CA LEU A 103 -0.37 3.48 -3.79
C LEU A 103 -1.03 3.47 -2.42
N LEU A 104 -0.38 2.79 -1.49
CA LEU A 104 -0.67 2.83 -0.06
C LEU A 104 0.61 3.26 0.67
N ALA A 105 0.65 4.50 1.14
CA ALA A 105 1.82 5.08 1.79
C ALA A 105 1.60 5.21 3.29
N GLU A 106 2.52 4.66 4.08
CA GLU A 106 2.61 4.87 5.51
C GLU A 106 2.93 6.34 5.75
N GLN A 107 2.29 6.89 6.77
CA GLN A 107 2.55 8.20 7.26
C GLN A 107 2.80 8.07 8.76
N GLN A 108 4.06 8.10 9.16
CA GLN A 108 4.37 8.34 10.55
C GLN A 108 3.77 9.66 10.99
N GLY A 109 2.81 9.57 11.90
CA GLY A 109 2.36 10.71 12.65
C GLY A 109 3.57 11.25 13.41
N LEU A 110 3.94 12.51 13.14
CA LEU A 110 4.62 13.32 14.13
C LEU A 110 3.71 13.32 15.37
N SER A 111 3.91 12.38 16.29
CA SER A 111 3.35 12.42 17.63
C SER A 111 3.88 13.69 18.29
N GLY A 112 3.15 14.81 18.12
CA GLY A 112 3.49 16.09 18.74
C GLY A 112 3.19 17.36 17.93
N MET A 113 3.00 17.33 16.62
CA MET A 113 2.77 18.56 15.84
C MET A 113 1.45 18.53 15.05
N ARG A 114 0.46 19.25 15.58
CA ARG A 114 -0.80 19.57 14.90
C ARG A 114 -0.50 20.26 13.56
N ASN A 115 -1.10 19.76 12.48
CA ASN A 115 -1.25 20.37 11.15
C ASN A 115 -0.14 20.21 10.08
N ILE A 116 0.37 19.00 9.82
CA ILE A 116 1.10 18.70 8.55
C ILE A 116 0.67 17.33 7.96
N GLY A 117 -0.58 16.92 8.20
CA GLY A 117 -1.04 15.56 7.90
C GLY A 117 -1.13 15.22 6.41
N THR A 118 -1.43 16.17 5.53
CA THR A 118 -1.65 15.86 4.10
C THR A 118 -0.39 16.04 3.26
N GLY A 119 0.59 16.83 3.73
CA GLY A 119 1.79 17.16 2.97
C GLY A 119 2.86 16.06 2.97
N ALA A 120 2.99 15.31 4.07
CA ALA A 120 4.03 14.29 4.21
C ALA A 120 3.79 13.09 3.27
N ALA A 121 2.60 12.50 3.29
CA ALA A 121 2.26 11.39 2.39
C ALA A 121 2.30 11.79 0.91
N ALA A 122 1.82 12.98 0.55
CA ALA A 122 1.91 13.49 -0.82
C ALA A 122 3.38 13.67 -1.27
N SER A 123 4.26 14.10 -0.36
CA SER A 123 5.70 14.23 -0.63
C SER A 123 6.36 12.87 -0.80
N ILE A 124 6.02 11.88 0.03
CA ILE A 124 6.49 10.49 -0.07
C ILE A 124 6.04 9.87 -1.39
N ILE A 125 4.77 10.04 -1.77
CA ILE A 125 4.23 9.56 -3.05
C ILE A 125 4.91 10.25 -4.24
N ALA A 126 5.13 11.56 -4.16
CA ALA A 126 5.85 12.30 -5.20
C ALA A 126 7.30 11.82 -5.33
N ALA A 127 7.99 11.61 -4.20
CA ALA A 127 9.35 11.07 -4.17
C ALA A 127 9.41 9.65 -4.73
N PHE A 128 8.43 8.79 -4.39
CA PHE A 128 8.29 7.46 -4.96
C PHE A 128 8.14 7.51 -6.49
N ARG A 129 7.22 8.34 -6.99
CA ARG A 129 6.99 8.51 -8.43
C ARG A 129 8.21 9.05 -9.17
N ALA A 130 8.98 9.95 -8.55
CA ALA A 130 10.20 10.53 -9.14
C ALA A 130 11.38 9.54 -9.22
N ARG A 131 11.42 8.51 -8.36
CA ARG A 131 12.48 7.48 -8.34
C ARG A 131 12.26 6.37 -9.38
N LYS A 132 11.08 6.27 -9.99
CA LYS A 132 10.78 5.24 -11.00
C LYS A 132 11.26 5.74 -12.37
N PRO A 133 12.23 5.06 -13.03
CA PRO A 133 12.53 5.37 -14.44
C PRO A 133 11.28 5.06 -15.29
N ALA A 134 11.02 5.92 -16.27
CA ALA A 134 9.90 5.84 -17.20
C ALA A 134 9.87 4.51 -17.97
#